data_AF-C7PZH7-F1
#
_entry.id   AF-C7PZH7-F1
#
_cell.length_a   1.000
_cell.length_b   1.000
_cell.length_c   1.000
_cell.angle_alpha   90.00
_cell.angle_beta   90.00
_cell.angle_gamma   90.00
#
_symmetry.space_group_name_H-M   'P 1'
#
loop_
_entity.id
_entity.type
_entity.pdbx_description
1 polymer ?
#
loop_
_entity_poly.entity_id
_entity_poly.type
_entity_poly.pdbx_seq_one_letter_code
_entity_poly.pdbx_strand_id
1 'polypeptide(L)'
;MSRRSVLCGGASRFGSASRFGEASRFGGASRFSGASEFGGASFSGGASRFGGASRFGGASRFGGASRFSGASEFGEVSLFGGRLVGGASTAGEASVSGGSLFGGANSATEASLFGKSLIGGASTVGGASFSGESLFGGASTVGKASISGARRRLPAACGEGGSR
;
A
#
# COMPACT_ATOMS: atom_id res chain seq x y z
N MET A 1 -28.18 -2.72 10.38
CA MET A 1 -26.80 -3.23 10.53
C MET A 1 -25.98 -2.16 11.23
N SER A 2 -25.40 -2.49 12.39
CA SER A 2 -25.03 -1.54 13.45
C SER A 2 -24.00 -0.51 12.98
N ARG A 3 -24.41 0.76 12.94
CA ARG A 3 -23.57 1.94 12.71
C ARG A 3 -22.75 2.20 13.98
N ARG A 4 -21.66 1.48 14.15
CA ARG A 4 -20.74 1.68 15.27
C ARG A 4 -19.33 1.86 14.75
N SER A 5 -18.71 2.95 15.18
CA SER A 5 -17.28 3.13 15.09
C SER A 5 -16.58 1.98 15.83
N VAL A 6 -15.54 1.43 15.22
CA VAL A 6 -14.75 0.36 15.83
C VAL A 6 -13.51 0.97 16.43
N LEU A 7 -13.32 0.79 17.74
CA LEU A 7 -12.12 1.19 18.46
C LEU A 7 -11.49 -0.04 19.12
N CYS A 8 -10.29 -0.41 18.68
CA CYS A 8 -9.54 -1.49 19.29
C CYS A 8 -8.19 -0.95 19.79
N GLY A 9 -8.00 -0.91 21.12
CA GLY A 9 -6.74 -0.46 21.73
C GLY A 9 -5.65 -1.54 21.78
N GLY A 10 -6.03 -2.83 21.71
CA GLY A 10 -5.12 -3.97 21.81
C GLY A 10 -4.89 -4.70 20.49
N ALA A 11 -4.15 -5.82 20.55
CA ALA A 11 -3.96 -6.69 19.40
C ALA A 11 -5.29 -7.29 18.94
N SER A 12 -5.62 -7.12 17.66
CA SER A 12 -6.90 -7.54 17.08
C SER A 12 -6.68 -8.48 15.90
N ARG A 13 -7.45 -9.55 15.82
CA ARG A 13 -7.40 -10.52 14.72
C ARG A 13 -8.78 -10.74 14.15
N PHE A 14 -8.91 -10.57 12.84
CA PHE A 14 -10.15 -10.77 12.10
C PHE A 14 -9.94 -11.87 11.05
N GLY A 15 -10.64 -12.97 11.23
CA GLY A 15 -10.41 -14.24 10.51
C GLY A 15 -11.29 -14.47 9.27
N SER A 16 -12.19 -13.55 8.92
CA SER A 16 -13.23 -13.75 7.90
C SER A 16 -13.60 -12.43 7.21
N ALA A 17 -14.62 -12.46 6.34
CA ALA A 17 -15.18 -11.27 5.72
C ALA A 17 -15.62 -10.25 6.79
N SER A 18 -14.93 -9.12 6.89
CA SER A 18 -15.19 -8.07 7.88
C SER A 18 -15.58 -6.78 7.18
N ARG A 19 -16.67 -6.14 7.60
CA ARG A 19 -17.14 -4.87 7.04
C ARG A 19 -17.27 -3.82 8.14
N PHE A 20 -16.71 -2.65 7.89
CA PHE A 20 -16.72 -1.51 8.80
C PHE A 20 -17.28 -0.28 8.07
N GLY A 21 -18.46 0.21 8.48
CA GLY A 21 -19.23 1.20 7.69
C GLY A 21 -18.90 2.66 7.97
N GLU A 22 -18.38 3.00 9.15
CA GLU A 22 -18.03 4.38 9.54
C GLU A 22 -16.52 4.49 9.83
N ALA A 23 -16.14 5.11 10.94
CA ALA A 23 -14.76 5.25 11.34
C ALA A 23 -14.24 4.00 12.07
N SER A 24 -13.08 3.50 11.67
CA SER A 24 -12.38 2.39 12.33
C SER A 24 -11.01 2.84 12.84
N ARG A 25 -10.71 2.59 14.11
CA ARG A 25 -9.44 2.94 14.74
C ARG A 25 -8.84 1.73 15.45
N PHE A 26 -7.64 1.35 15.04
CA PHE A 26 -6.86 0.28 15.63
C PHE A 26 -5.56 0.85 16.22
N GLY A 27 -5.45 0.89 17.54
CA GLY A 27 -4.25 1.37 18.24
C GLY A 27 -3.15 0.32 18.32
N GLY A 28 -3.53 -0.97 18.46
CA GLY A 28 -2.61 -2.09 18.58
C GLY A 28 -2.28 -2.77 17.25
N ALA A 29 -1.61 -3.94 17.34
CA ALA A 29 -1.31 -4.76 16.18
C ALA A 29 -2.58 -5.41 15.61
N SER A 30 -2.88 -5.18 14.34
CA SER A 30 -4.09 -5.68 13.69
C SER A 30 -3.75 -6.67 12.58
N ARG A 31 -4.44 -7.81 12.55
CA ARG A 31 -4.32 -8.79 11.47
C ARG A 31 -5.66 -9.13 10.88
N PHE A 32 -5.78 -8.98 9.57
CA PHE A 32 -6.93 -9.35 8.76
C PHE A 32 -6.49 -10.45 7.80
N SER A 33 -7.05 -11.65 7.93
CA SER A 33 -6.75 -12.77 7.03
C SER A 33 -7.83 -13.05 5.98
N GLY A 34 -8.99 -12.41 6.10
CA GLY A 34 -10.10 -12.52 5.14
C GLY A 34 -10.35 -11.23 4.34
N ALA A 35 -11.44 -11.22 3.57
CA ALA A 35 -11.89 -10.02 2.87
C ALA A 35 -12.24 -8.92 3.89
N SER A 36 -11.74 -7.70 3.70
CA SER A 36 -11.98 -6.59 4.63
C SER A 36 -12.44 -5.36 3.86
N GLU A 37 -13.55 -4.77 4.27
CA GLU A 37 -14.11 -3.58 3.63
C GLU A 37 -14.30 -2.48 4.67
N PHE A 38 -13.74 -1.31 4.37
CA PHE A 38 -13.83 -0.12 5.19
C PHE A 38 -14.50 0.98 4.36
N GLY A 39 -15.76 1.27 4.68
CA GLY A 39 -16.56 2.28 4.00
C GLY A 39 -16.24 3.71 4.43
N GLY A 40 -15.81 3.90 5.68
CA GLY A 40 -15.41 5.21 6.21
C GLY A 40 -13.92 5.31 6.55
N ALA A 41 -13.56 6.37 7.29
CA ALA A 41 -12.17 6.66 7.61
C ALA A 41 -11.53 5.55 8.48
N SER A 42 -10.35 5.09 8.10
CA SER A 42 -9.65 4.01 8.79
C SER A 42 -8.30 4.48 9.31
N PHE A 43 -8.02 4.25 10.60
CA PHE A 43 -6.74 4.57 11.21
C PHE A 43 -6.14 3.34 11.89
N SER A 44 -4.88 3.06 11.61
CA SER A 44 -4.09 2.06 12.35
C SER A 44 -2.80 2.70 12.86
N GLY A 45 -2.65 2.80 14.18
CA GLY A 45 -1.42 3.31 14.81
C GLY A 45 -0.33 2.25 14.93
N GLY A 46 -0.72 0.99 15.13
CA GLY A 46 0.19 -0.15 15.31
C GLY A 46 0.56 -0.85 14.00
N ALA A 47 1.20 -2.01 14.15
CA ALA A 47 1.53 -2.86 13.01
C ALA A 47 0.27 -3.52 12.42
N SER A 48 0.04 -3.36 11.11
CA SER A 48 -1.16 -3.88 10.45
C SER A 48 -0.81 -4.85 9.33
N ARG A 49 -1.44 -6.03 9.32
CA ARG A 49 -1.25 -7.04 8.27
C ARG A 49 -2.58 -7.44 7.66
N PHE A 50 -2.64 -7.37 6.34
CA PHE A 50 -3.79 -7.74 5.52
C PHE A 50 -3.36 -8.85 4.55
N GLY A 51 -3.93 -10.03 4.75
CA GLY A 51 -3.63 -11.23 3.98
C GLY A 51 -4.56 -11.48 2.80
N GLY A 52 -5.75 -10.89 2.81
CA GLY A 52 -6.79 -11.08 1.80
C GLY A 52 -7.18 -9.78 1.07
N ALA A 53 -8.26 -9.85 0.30
CA ALA A 53 -8.81 -8.71 -0.41
C ALA A 53 -9.21 -7.59 0.57
N SER A 54 -8.71 -6.37 0.39
CA SER A 54 -8.98 -5.24 1.28
C SER A 54 -9.42 -4.03 0.50
N ARG A 55 -10.58 -3.44 0.83
CA ARG A 55 -11.09 -2.23 0.17
C ARG A 55 -11.30 -1.12 1.17
N PHE A 56 -10.76 0.05 0.86
CA PHE A 56 -10.86 1.25 1.67
C PHE A 56 -11.49 2.37 0.83
N GLY A 57 -12.78 2.62 1.06
CA GLY A 57 -13.54 3.63 0.34
C GLY A 57 -13.30 5.06 0.84
N GLY A 58 -12.93 5.21 2.12
CA GLY A 58 -12.60 6.51 2.72
C GLY A 58 -11.11 6.70 2.99
N ALA A 59 -10.77 7.87 3.53
CA ALA A 59 -9.40 8.22 3.91
C ALA A 59 -8.82 7.21 4.91
N SER A 60 -7.68 6.61 4.54
CA SER A 60 -7.04 5.57 5.33
C SER A 60 -5.64 5.97 5.77
N ARG A 61 -5.35 5.91 7.06
CA ARG A 61 -4.06 6.28 7.63
C ARG A 61 -3.43 5.14 8.43
N PHE A 62 -2.20 4.79 8.09
CA PHE A 62 -1.43 3.77 8.81
C PHE A 62 -0.15 4.40 9.33
N GLY A 63 0.03 4.41 10.65
CA GLY A 63 1.19 5.00 11.35
C GLY A 63 2.34 4.02 11.59
N GLY A 64 2.05 2.72 11.62
CA GLY A 64 3.01 1.67 11.93
C GLY A 64 3.36 0.77 10.74
N ALA A 65 4.25 -0.19 10.99
CA ALA A 65 4.68 -1.15 9.99
C ALA A 65 3.48 -1.89 9.39
N SER A 66 3.28 -1.75 8.09
CA SER A 66 2.07 -2.27 7.45
C SER A 66 2.41 -3.21 6.30
N ARG A 67 1.72 -4.36 6.23
CA ARG A 67 1.87 -5.37 5.18
C ARG A 67 0.56 -5.70 4.48
N PHE A 68 0.48 -5.47 3.17
CA PHE A 68 -0.58 -5.99 2.30
C PHE A 68 0.02 -7.14 1.48
N SER A 69 -0.64 -8.29 1.40
CA SER A 69 -0.19 -9.41 0.55
C SER A 69 -1.24 -9.91 -0.44
N GLY A 70 -2.38 -9.22 -0.56
CA GLY A 70 -3.49 -9.56 -1.43
C GLY A 70 -4.01 -8.33 -2.20
N ALA A 71 -5.10 -8.51 -2.94
CA ALA A 71 -5.76 -7.44 -3.68
C ALA A 71 -6.17 -6.30 -2.73
N SER A 72 -5.64 -5.09 -2.93
CA SER A 72 -5.93 -3.95 -2.05
C SER A 72 -6.35 -2.74 -2.85
N GLU A 73 -7.49 -2.14 -2.52
CA GLU A 73 -8.02 -0.95 -3.18
C GLU A 73 -8.12 0.19 -2.17
N PHE A 74 -7.54 1.35 -2.52
CA PHE A 74 -7.57 2.57 -1.72
C PHE A 74 -8.12 3.72 -2.55
N GLY A 75 -9.10 4.46 -2.02
CA GLY A 75 -9.42 5.79 -2.54
C GLY A 75 -8.27 6.75 -2.23
N GLU A 76 -8.17 7.11 -0.94
CA GLU A 76 -7.09 7.94 -0.39
C GLU A 76 -6.37 7.20 0.72
N VAL A 77 -5.04 7.13 0.64
CA VAL A 77 -4.23 6.44 1.65
C VAL A 77 -3.00 7.25 2.05
N SER A 78 -2.78 7.34 3.36
CA SER A 78 -1.59 7.92 3.98
C SER A 78 -0.87 6.87 4.81
N LEU A 79 0.34 6.51 4.42
CA LEU A 79 1.17 5.48 5.04
C LEU A 79 2.40 6.14 5.66
N PHE A 80 2.66 5.86 6.93
CA PHE A 80 3.84 6.31 7.65
C PHE A 80 4.58 5.08 8.19
N GLY A 81 5.90 5.05 8.04
CA GLY A 81 6.77 3.98 8.51
C GLY A 81 7.10 2.91 7.45
N GLY A 82 7.60 1.76 7.92
CA GLY A 82 8.03 0.66 7.06
C GLY A 82 6.88 -0.04 6.36
N ARG A 83 6.92 -0.14 5.03
CA ARG A 83 5.83 -0.70 4.23
C ARG A 83 6.25 -1.86 3.35
N LEU A 84 5.39 -2.88 3.34
CA LEU A 84 5.38 -3.95 2.33
C LEU A 84 4.00 -4.02 1.69
N VAL A 85 3.93 -3.79 0.38
CA VAL A 85 2.76 -4.04 -0.45
C VAL A 85 3.16 -5.12 -1.44
N GLY A 86 2.58 -6.30 -1.27
CA GLY A 86 2.74 -7.43 -2.17
C GLY A 86 1.39 -7.79 -2.79
N GLY A 87 1.38 -8.04 -4.10
CA GLY A 87 0.18 -8.48 -4.82
C GLY A 87 -0.34 -7.40 -5.77
N ALA A 88 -1.66 -7.40 -5.99
CA ALA A 88 -2.33 -6.39 -6.78
C ALA A 88 -2.80 -5.25 -5.87
N SER A 89 -2.45 -4.00 -6.16
CA SER A 89 -2.94 -2.88 -5.37
C SER A 89 -3.29 -1.68 -6.22
N THR A 90 -4.45 -1.08 -6.00
CA THR A 90 -4.88 0.15 -6.67
C THR A 90 -5.06 1.25 -5.64
N ALA A 91 -4.53 2.43 -5.92
CA ALA A 91 -4.72 3.62 -5.10
C ALA A 91 -5.14 4.80 -5.99
N GLY A 92 -6.06 5.63 -5.52
CA GLY A 92 -6.26 6.96 -6.11
C GLY A 92 -5.07 7.84 -5.73
N GLU A 93 -5.14 8.39 -4.52
CA GLU A 93 -4.05 9.18 -3.95
C GLU A 93 -3.34 8.38 -2.85
N ALA A 94 -2.02 8.24 -2.99
CA ALA A 94 -1.17 7.57 -2.02
C ALA A 94 -0.07 8.52 -1.54
N SER A 95 -0.05 8.82 -0.25
CA SER A 95 1.07 9.47 0.41
C SER A 95 1.78 8.47 1.30
N VAL A 96 3.06 8.26 1.08
CA VAL A 96 3.86 7.25 1.78
C VAL A 96 5.13 7.89 2.28
N SER A 97 5.41 7.74 3.57
CA SER A 97 6.63 8.22 4.19
C SER A 97 7.33 7.09 4.96
N GLY A 98 8.63 6.93 4.71
CA GLY A 98 9.44 5.84 5.25
C GLY A 98 9.84 4.79 4.21
N GLY A 99 10.51 3.74 4.70
CA GLY A 99 11.02 2.65 3.86
C GLY A 99 9.88 1.82 3.26
N SER A 100 9.71 1.84 1.94
CA SER A 100 8.56 1.25 1.26
C SER A 100 8.95 0.28 0.16
N LEU A 101 8.31 -0.89 0.14
CA LEU A 101 8.46 -1.90 -0.90
C LEU A 101 7.10 -2.19 -1.54
N PHE A 102 6.99 -1.89 -2.83
CA PHE A 102 5.86 -2.25 -3.69
C PHE A 102 6.31 -3.37 -4.62
N GLY A 103 5.71 -4.55 -4.50
CA GLY A 103 5.95 -5.69 -5.37
C GLY A 103 4.65 -6.25 -5.92
N GLY A 104 4.68 -6.73 -7.16
CA GLY A 104 3.50 -7.26 -7.85
C GLY A 104 2.93 -6.28 -8.86
N ALA A 105 1.60 -6.15 -8.90
CA ALA A 105 0.88 -5.32 -9.86
C ALA A 105 0.25 -4.12 -9.14
N ASN A 106 0.91 -2.96 -9.15
CA ASN A 106 0.46 -1.80 -8.39
C ASN A 106 0.04 -0.69 -9.35
N SER A 107 -1.12 -0.06 -9.14
CA SER A 107 -1.56 1.09 -9.92
C SER A 107 -1.90 2.25 -8.99
N ALA A 108 -1.36 3.44 -9.23
CA ALA A 108 -1.76 4.64 -8.51
C ALA A 108 -2.04 5.80 -9.46
N THR A 109 -3.08 6.61 -9.22
CA THR A 109 -3.26 7.85 -10.01
C THR A 109 -2.24 8.89 -9.58
N GLU A 110 -2.08 9.12 -8.28
CA GLU A 110 -1.09 10.02 -7.71
C GLU A 110 -0.37 9.35 -6.54
N ALA A 111 0.96 9.37 -6.53
CA ALA A 111 1.75 8.77 -5.47
C ALA A 111 2.89 9.69 -5.01
N SER A 112 2.87 10.10 -3.74
CA SER A 112 3.97 10.82 -3.10
C SER A 112 4.72 9.89 -2.16
N LEU A 113 5.97 9.55 -2.48
CA LEU A 113 6.81 8.66 -1.66
C LEU A 113 8.00 9.43 -1.12
N PHE A 114 8.12 9.50 0.21
CA PHE A 114 9.21 10.15 0.93
C PHE A 114 10.04 9.09 1.68
N GLY A 115 11.31 8.97 1.32
CA GLY A 115 12.25 8.00 1.89
C GLY A 115 12.65 6.90 0.91
N LYS A 116 13.25 5.84 1.46
CA LYS A 116 13.77 4.71 0.68
C LYS A 116 12.62 3.91 0.07
N SER A 117 12.47 3.94 -1.25
CA SER A 117 11.36 3.30 -1.95
C SER A 117 11.86 2.30 -2.99
N LEU A 118 11.36 1.07 -2.94
CA LEU A 118 11.61 0.03 -3.92
C LEU A 118 10.28 -0.32 -4.60
N ILE A 119 10.20 -0.04 -5.90
CA ILE A 119 9.04 -0.33 -6.73
C ILE A 119 9.45 -1.40 -7.73
N GLY A 120 8.83 -2.57 -7.62
CA GLY A 120 9.09 -3.73 -8.45
C GLY A 120 7.81 -4.32 -9.04
N GLY A 121 7.97 -5.14 -10.08
CA GLY A 121 6.86 -5.79 -10.78
C GLY A 121 6.23 -4.93 -11.87
N ALA A 122 4.94 -5.15 -12.12
CA ALA A 122 4.13 -4.41 -13.08
C ALA A 122 3.46 -3.22 -12.39
N SER A 123 4.20 -2.13 -12.17
CA SER A 123 3.69 -0.98 -11.42
C SER A 123 3.44 0.22 -12.33
N THR A 124 2.22 0.74 -12.35
CA THR A 124 1.80 1.91 -13.15
C THR A 124 1.45 3.06 -12.22
N VAL A 125 2.10 4.21 -12.36
CA VAL A 125 1.74 5.41 -11.58
C VAL A 125 1.49 6.58 -12.53
N GLY A 126 0.36 7.26 -12.41
CA GLY A 126 0.02 8.42 -13.23
C GLY A 126 0.94 9.60 -12.96
N GLY A 127 0.76 10.26 -11.82
CA GLY A 127 1.65 11.27 -11.26
C GLY A 127 2.38 10.73 -10.03
N ALA A 128 3.67 11.02 -9.92
CA ALA A 128 4.47 10.54 -8.80
C ALA A 128 5.51 11.55 -8.34
N SER A 129 5.61 11.76 -7.04
CA SER A 129 6.67 12.55 -6.43
C SER A 129 7.48 11.66 -5.50
N PHE A 130 8.76 11.45 -5.82
CA PHE A 130 9.67 10.66 -5.01
C PHE A 130 10.70 11.57 -4.37
N SER A 131 10.87 11.47 -3.05
CA SER A 131 11.92 12.17 -2.32
C SER A 131 12.79 11.15 -1.60
N GLY A 132 14.09 11.12 -1.89
CA GLY A 132 15.03 10.15 -1.34
C GLY A 132 15.43 9.04 -2.32
N GLU A 133 15.97 7.93 -1.79
CA GLU A 133 16.48 6.84 -2.61
C GLU A 133 15.33 6.04 -3.22
N SER A 134 15.22 6.04 -4.54
CA SER A 134 14.17 5.32 -5.27
C SER A 134 14.76 4.30 -6.23
N LEU A 135 14.40 3.04 -6.04
CA LEU A 135 14.81 1.92 -6.86
C LEU A 135 13.60 1.38 -7.64
N PHE A 136 13.68 1.43 -8.97
CA PHE A 136 12.66 0.89 -9.85
C PHE A 136 13.16 -0.40 -10.51
N GLY A 137 12.34 -1.46 -10.47
CA GLY A 137 12.58 -2.74 -11.11
C GLY A 137 11.33 -3.26 -11.82
N GLY A 138 11.50 -4.23 -12.71
CA GLY A 138 10.40 -4.82 -13.49
C GLY A 138 9.77 -3.88 -14.52
N ALA A 139 8.57 -4.24 -14.98
CA ALA A 139 7.77 -3.47 -15.92
C ALA A 139 7.05 -2.30 -15.21
N SER A 140 7.81 -1.33 -14.71
CA SER A 140 7.26 -0.14 -14.06
C SER A 140 7.10 1.03 -15.03
N THR A 141 5.90 1.61 -15.12
CA THR A 141 5.58 2.83 -15.85
C THR A 141 5.21 3.92 -14.86
N VAL A 142 5.84 5.09 -15.00
CA VAL A 142 5.48 6.28 -14.22
C VAL A 142 5.27 7.40 -15.23
N GLY A 143 4.12 8.06 -15.18
CA GLY A 143 3.79 9.19 -16.03
C GLY A 143 4.56 10.45 -15.59
N LYS A 144 3.86 11.46 -15.06
CA LYS A 144 4.50 12.68 -14.60
C LYS A 144 5.23 12.43 -13.28
N ALA A 145 6.53 12.21 -13.36
CA ALA A 145 7.37 11.90 -12.19
C ALA A 145 8.30 13.07 -11.81
N SER A 146 8.28 13.47 -10.55
CA SER A 146 9.25 14.38 -9.93
C SER A 146 10.10 13.59 -8.93
N ILE A 147 11.41 13.47 -9.16
CA ILE A 147 12.31 12.71 -8.27
C ILE A 147 13.34 13.68 -7.68
N SER A 148 13.28 13.89 -6.37
CA SER A 148 14.24 14.64 -5.58
C SER A 148 15.07 13.67 -4.73
N GLY A 149 16.13 13.11 -5.31
CA GLY A 149 16.99 12.13 -4.64
C GLY A 149 17.73 11.18 -5.59
N ALA A 150 18.44 10.22 -5.02
CA ALA A 150 19.17 9.22 -5.80
C ALA A 150 18.20 8.23 -6.46
N ARG A 151 18.19 8.20 -7.79
CA ARG A 151 17.41 7.24 -8.58
C ARG A 151 18.31 6.12 -9.08
N ARG A 152 17.94 4.87 -8.82
CA ARG A 152 18.55 3.69 -9.44
C ARG A 152 17.48 2.88 -10.16
N ARG A 153 17.76 2.40 -11.36
CA ARG A 153 16.89 1.47 -12.08
C ARG A 153 17.64 0.15 -12.16
N LEU A 154 17.06 -0.93 -11.65
CA LEU A 154 17.62 -2.25 -11.92
C LEU A 154 17.40 -2.55 -13.41
N PRO A 155 18.40 -3.13 -14.10
CA PRO A 155 18.16 -3.62 -15.45
C PRO A 155 16.96 -4.57 -15.42
N ALA A 156 16.03 -4.40 -16.37
CA ALA A 156 15.06 -5.44 -16.64
C ALA A 156 15.87 -6.70 -16.93
N ALA A 157 15.57 -7.81 -16.25
CA ALA A 157 16.14 -9.09 -16.65
C ALA A 157 15.71 -9.32 -18.10
N CYS A 158 16.60 -9.05 -19.06
CA CYS A 158 16.46 -9.55 -20.41
C CYS A 158 16.39 -11.08 -20.25
N GLY A 159 15.21 -11.64 -20.51
CA GLY A 159 15.14 -13.05 -20.83
C GLY A 159 16.09 -13.27 -22.01
N GLU A 160 17.08 -14.12 -21.81
CA GLU A 160 17.95 -14.58 -22.87
C GLU A 160 17.07 -15.25 -23.94
N GLY A 161 16.87 -14.56 -25.05
CA GLY A 161 16.45 -15.18 -26.30
C GLY A 161 17.61 -16.04 -26.80
N GLY A 162 17.73 -17.25 -26.27
CA GLY A 162 18.56 -18.30 -26.84
C GLY A 162 17.81 -18.98 -27.98
N SER A 163 17.89 -18.42 -29.19
CA SER A 163 17.59 -19.18 -30.40
C SER A 163 18.67 -20.25 -30.59
N ARG A 164 18.28 -21.52 -30.49
CA ARG A 164 18.95 -22.63 -31.17
C ARG A 164 17.93 -23.31 -32.06
#